data_AF-A0A1Y3BSX4-F1
#
_entry.id   AF-A0A1Y3BSX4-F1
#
_cell.length_a   1.000
_cell.length_b   1.000
_cell.length_c   1.000
_cell.angle_alpha   90.00
_cell.angle_beta   90.00
_cell.angle_gamma   90.00
#
_symmetry.space_group_name_H-M   'P 1'
#
loop_
_entity.id
_entity.type
_entity.pdbx_description
1 polymer ?
#
loop_
_entity_poly.entity_id
_entity_poly.type
_entity_poly.pdbx_seq_one_letter_code
_entity_poly.pdbx_strand_id
1 'polypeptide(L)'
;MANQLKLSDGSLDLILEQRNQNLRPIVQILGAKMLPNNRLRAVVFDGRTICQHCIMISEEIETLFNEGQLDKFTIVCLEQYSVSSIPKKDNIPVILVQQLKVLKKGEEVGKKLDPDESIGLNGNSTRIESATASSSTSNRNEMNQSIISSKPNPTQMKPRTTDDDIDIRPE
;
A
#
# COMPACT_ATOMS: atom_id res chain seq x y z
N MET A 1 0.22 27.20 -19.28
CA MET A 1 -0.58 25.96 -19.32
C MET A 1 -0.06 25.08 -18.20
N ALA A 2 -0.88 24.77 -17.19
CA ALA A 2 -0.45 23.84 -16.14
C ALA A 2 -0.23 22.47 -16.78
N ASN A 3 0.94 21.88 -16.61
CA ASN A 3 1.28 20.58 -17.17
C ASN A 3 0.44 19.53 -16.44
N GLN A 4 -0.67 19.14 -17.03
CA GLN A 4 -1.67 18.30 -16.39
C GLN A 4 -1.23 16.84 -16.48
N LEU A 5 -0.75 16.31 -15.37
CA LEU A 5 -0.27 14.93 -15.29
C LEU A 5 -1.47 13.98 -15.18
N LYS A 6 -1.41 12.78 -15.77
CA LYS A 6 -2.46 11.75 -15.70
C LYS A 6 -1.85 10.37 -15.44
N LEU A 7 -2.68 9.44 -14.97
CA LEU A 7 -2.29 8.02 -14.95
C LEU A 7 -2.05 7.52 -16.38
N SER A 8 -1.13 6.57 -16.53
CA SER A 8 -0.73 6.02 -17.83
C SER A 8 -1.68 4.91 -18.27
N ASP A 9 -2.85 5.28 -18.81
CA ASP A 9 -3.93 4.35 -19.18
C ASP A 9 -3.42 3.16 -20.02
N GLY A 10 -3.66 1.94 -19.52
CA GLY A 10 -3.35 0.67 -20.19
C GLY A 10 -1.86 0.31 -20.26
N SER A 11 -0.98 1.11 -19.66
CA SER A 11 0.46 0.84 -19.66
C SER A 11 0.85 -0.45 -18.93
N LEU A 12 0.14 -0.82 -17.87
CA LEU A 12 0.42 -2.05 -17.12
C LEU A 12 0.13 -3.30 -17.97
N ASP A 13 -0.92 -3.29 -18.80
CA ASP A 13 -1.18 -4.42 -19.71
C ASP A 13 -0.03 -4.58 -20.71
N LEU A 14 0.42 -3.48 -21.32
CA LEU A 14 1.54 -3.50 -22.27
C LEU A 14 2.84 -4.02 -21.63
N ILE A 15 3.06 -3.69 -20.36
CA ILE A 15 4.21 -4.16 -19.58
C ILE A 15 4.06 -5.65 -19.28
N LEU A 16 2.92 -6.08 -18.73
CA LEU A 16 2.67 -7.47 -18.31
C LEU A 16 2.67 -8.44 -19.50
N GLU A 17 2.17 -8.01 -20.65
CA GLU A 17 2.23 -8.75 -21.92
C GLU A 17 3.61 -8.66 -22.60
N GLN A 18 4.57 -7.94 -22.00
CA GLN A 18 5.91 -7.71 -22.51
C GLN A 18 5.95 -7.06 -23.91
N ARG A 19 4.89 -6.33 -24.29
CA ARG A 19 4.82 -5.59 -25.56
C ARG A 19 5.64 -4.30 -25.53
N ASN A 20 5.83 -3.70 -24.36
CA ASN A 20 6.70 -2.54 -24.19
C ASN A 20 7.24 -2.41 -22.75
N GLN A 21 8.56 -2.54 -22.59
CA GLN A 21 9.24 -2.47 -21.29
C GLN A 21 9.96 -1.13 -21.04
N ASN A 22 9.95 -0.22 -22.03
CA ASN A 22 10.63 1.08 -21.94
C ASN A 22 9.69 2.20 -21.48
N LEU A 23 8.45 1.85 -21.13
CA LEU A 23 7.48 2.79 -20.58
C LEU A 23 7.91 3.26 -19.19
N ARG A 24 7.59 4.50 -18.85
CA ARG A 24 7.68 5.04 -17.49
C ARG A 24 6.27 5.33 -16.98
N PRO A 25 5.51 4.28 -16.59
CA PRO A 25 4.10 4.43 -16.29
C PRO A 25 3.90 5.22 -14.99
N ILE A 26 2.93 6.12 -15.03
CA ILE A 26 2.42 6.82 -13.86
C ILE A 26 1.22 6.02 -13.34
N VAL A 27 1.37 5.50 -12.12
CA VAL A 27 0.40 4.60 -11.50
C VAL A 27 0.05 5.07 -10.10
N GLN A 28 -1.13 4.67 -9.65
CA GLN A 28 -1.59 4.87 -8.29
C GLN A 28 -1.44 3.59 -7.47
N ILE A 29 -0.92 3.68 -6.26
CA ILE A 29 -0.92 2.61 -5.27
C ILE A 29 -2.32 2.50 -4.65
N LEU A 30 -2.97 1.34 -4.75
CA LEU A 30 -4.27 1.05 -4.14
C LEU A 30 -4.15 0.33 -2.79
N GLY A 31 -2.97 -0.22 -2.50
CA GLY A 31 -2.63 -0.85 -1.25
C GLY A 31 -1.21 -1.38 -1.30
N ALA A 32 -0.53 -1.42 -0.15
CA ALA A 32 0.83 -1.89 -0.05
C ALA A 32 1.01 -2.68 1.26
N LYS A 33 1.84 -3.72 1.20
CA LYS A 33 2.15 -4.58 2.35
C LYS A 33 3.60 -5.04 2.28
N MET A 34 4.33 -4.86 3.37
CA MET A 34 5.67 -5.40 3.53
C MET A 34 5.62 -6.94 3.56
N LEU A 35 6.46 -7.58 2.74
CA LEU A 35 6.70 -9.02 2.73
C LEU A 35 7.96 -9.35 3.54
N PRO A 36 8.15 -10.64 3.91
CA PRO A 36 9.45 -11.11 4.37
C PRO A 36 10.56 -10.77 3.37
N ASN A 37 11.76 -10.50 3.88
CA ASN A 37 12.95 -10.07 3.11
C ASN A 37 12.90 -8.64 2.58
N ASN A 38 12.22 -7.73 3.28
CA ASN A 38 12.19 -6.29 2.97
C ASN A 38 11.71 -5.97 1.54
N ARG A 39 10.79 -6.79 1.02
CA ARG A 39 10.17 -6.55 -0.28
C ARG A 39 8.78 -5.98 -0.06
N LEU A 40 8.45 -4.88 -0.73
CA LEU A 40 7.13 -4.31 -0.66
C LEU A 40 6.25 -4.87 -1.78
N ARG A 41 5.12 -5.49 -1.44
CA ARG A 41 4.09 -5.83 -2.42
C ARG A 41 3.07 -4.72 -2.49
N ALA A 42 2.88 -4.17 -3.69
CA ALA A 42 1.88 -3.16 -3.98
C ALA A 42 0.80 -3.69 -4.93
N VAL A 43 -0.42 -3.19 -4.74
CA VAL A 43 -1.49 -3.21 -5.73
C VAL A 43 -1.46 -1.86 -6.42
N VAL A 44 -1.25 -1.83 -7.74
CA VAL A 44 -1.13 -0.60 -8.52
C VAL A 44 -2.18 -0.51 -9.61
N PHE A 45 -2.59 0.71 -9.95
CA PHE A 45 -3.61 1.04 -10.94
C PHE A 45 -3.12 2.13 -11.89
N ASP A 46 -3.28 1.94 -13.20
CA ASP A 46 -2.78 2.86 -14.23
C ASP A 46 -3.87 3.68 -14.93
N GLY A 47 -5.11 3.60 -14.46
CA GLY A 47 -6.27 4.17 -15.15
C GLY A 47 -7.20 3.10 -15.77
N ARG A 48 -6.70 1.88 -16.02
CA ARG A 48 -7.50 0.78 -16.59
C ARG A 48 -7.24 -0.55 -15.93
N THR A 49 -5.97 -0.88 -15.74
CA THR A 49 -5.53 -2.18 -15.24
C THR A 49 -5.14 -2.07 -13.78
N ILE A 50 -5.56 -3.05 -12.98
CA ILE A 50 -5.10 -3.24 -11.61
C ILE A 50 -4.11 -4.40 -11.59
N CYS A 51 -2.84 -4.12 -11.28
CA CYS A 51 -1.82 -5.14 -11.07
C CYS A 51 -1.65 -5.42 -9.56
N GLN A 52 -1.99 -6.62 -9.11
CA GLN A 52 -1.84 -7.05 -7.72
C GLN A 52 -0.44 -7.62 -7.39
N HIS A 53 0.40 -7.79 -8.41
CA HIS A 53 1.69 -8.47 -8.34
C HIS A 53 2.83 -7.52 -8.72
N CYS A 54 2.78 -6.29 -8.19
CA CYS A 54 3.90 -5.36 -8.25
C CYS A 54 4.75 -5.52 -6.99
N ILE A 55 6.02 -5.88 -7.16
CA ILE A 55 6.97 -6.13 -6.07
C ILE A 55 8.11 -5.12 -6.19
N MET A 56 8.25 -4.29 -5.17
CA MET A 56 9.30 -3.27 -5.10
C MET A 56 10.47 -3.80 -4.25
N ILE A 57 11.70 -3.67 -4.77
CA ILE A 57 12.86 -4.43 -4.28
C ILE A 57 14.11 -3.57 -3.98
N SER A 58 13.93 -2.33 -3.54
CA SER A 58 15.02 -1.40 -3.20
C SER A 58 14.94 -0.93 -1.74
N GLU A 59 16.10 -0.74 -1.10
CA GLU A 59 16.21 -0.15 0.25
C GLU A 59 15.65 1.27 0.31
N GLU A 60 15.78 2.04 -0.78
CA GLU A 60 15.18 3.38 -0.88
C GLU A 60 13.65 3.31 -0.82
N ILE A 61 13.07 2.30 -1.48
CA ILE A 61 11.62 2.08 -1.49
C ILE A 61 11.13 1.61 -0.11
N GLU A 62 11.90 0.76 0.55
CA GLU A 62 11.61 0.37 1.94
C GLU A 62 11.58 1.60 2.87
N THR A 63 12.57 2.48 2.75
CA THR A 63 12.66 3.72 3.52
C THR A 63 11.44 4.60 3.28
N LEU A 64 11.08 4.83 2.01
CA LEU A 64 9.88 5.61 1.65
C LEU A 64 8.59 5.01 2.21
N PHE A 65 8.46 3.68 2.26
CA PHE A 65 7.31 3.02 2.85
C PHE A 65 7.25 3.19 4.37
N ASN A 66 8.38 3.00 5.06
CA ASN A 66 8.46 3.15 6.52
C ASN A 66 8.23 4.60 6.97
N GLU A 67 8.57 5.58 6.13
CA GLU A 67 8.27 7.00 6.34
C GLU A 67 6.83 7.38 5.97
N GLY A 68 6.01 6.45 5.50
CA GLY A 68 4.63 6.70 5.09
C GLY A 68 4.49 7.42 3.74
N GLN A 69 5.56 7.54 2.95
CA GLN A 69 5.53 8.17 1.63
C GLN A 69 5.01 7.26 0.50
N LEU A 70 4.89 5.95 0.76
CA LEU A 70 4.33 4.94 -0.17
C LEU A 70 3.09 4.27 0.41
N ASP A 71 2.15 5.07 0.87
CA ASP A 71 0.87 4.63 1.41
C ASP A 71 -0.22 4.48 0.34
N LYS A 72 -1.43 4.16 0.80
CA LYS A 72 -2.59 4.01 -0.08
C LYS A 72 -2.90 5.33 -0.78
N PHE A 73 -3.19 5.25 -2.08
CA PHE A 73 -3.50 6.34 -3.02
C PHE A 73 -2.29 7.15 -3.50
N THR A 74 -1.08 6.87 -3.02
CA THR A 74 0.14 7.52 -3.52
C THR A 74 0.29 7.33 -5.03
N ILE A 75 0.67 8.40 -5.73
CA ILE A 75 0.96 8.40 -7.17
C ILE A 75 2.46 8.29 -7.37
N VAL A 76 2.89 7.31 -8.16
CA VAL A 76 4.30 7.06 -8.48
C VAL A 76 4.53 6.95 -9.97
N CYS A 77 5.71 7.34 -10.43
CA CYS A 77 6.25 6.95 -11.73
C CYS A 77 7.17 5.75 -11.53
N LEU A 78 6.95 4.66 -12.27
CA LEU A 78 7.91 3.55 -12.29
C LEU A 78 9.06 3.92 -13.24
N GLU A 79 10.27 4.09 -12.71
CA GLU A 79 11.43 4.56 -13.48
C GLU A 79 12.29 3.40 -13.99
N GLN A 80 12.48 2.38 -13.15
CA GLN A 80 13.20 1.18 -13.50
C GLN A 80 12.47 -0.05 -12.94
N TYR A 81 12.13 -0.97 -13.84
CA TYR A 81 11.50 -2.23 -13.50
C TYR A 81 11.90 -3.33 -14.49
N SER A 82 11.61 -4.56 -14.11
CA SER A 82 11.65 -5.75 -14.98
C SER A 82 10.37 -6.55 -14.82
N VAL A 83 10.06 -7.40 -15.79
CA VAL A 83 8.93 -8.33 -15.73
C VAL A 83 9.47 -9.75 -15.57
N SER A 84 8.91 -10.46 -14.60
CA SER A 84 9.21 -11.88 -14.35
C SER A 84 7.91 -12.66 -14.22
N SER A 85 7.99 -13.98 -14.06
CA SER A 85 6.85 -14.86 -13.86
C SER A 85 7.05 -15.71 -12.62
N ILE A 86 6.01 -15.92 -11.81
CA ILE A 86 6.07 -16.88 -10.68
C ILE A 86 5.87 -18.29 -11.23
N PRO A 87 6.88 -19.17 -11.23
CA PRO A 87 6.78 -20.47 -11.91
C PRO A 87 5.75 -21.42 -11.29
N LYS A 88 5.48 -21.27 -9.98
CA LYS A 88 4.64 -22.19 -9.20
C LYS A 88 3.14 -21.86 -9.21
N LYS A 89 2.73 -20.79 -9.89
CA LYS A 89 1.33 -20.34 -9.97
C LYS A 89 1.05 -19.88 -11.40
N ASP A 90 0.88 -20.82 -12.32
CA ASP A 90 0.42 -20.55 -13.70
C ASP A 90 1.22 -19.49 -14.47
N ASN A 91 2.51 -19.31 -14.16
CA ASN A 91 3.36 -18.26 -14.71
C ASN A 91 2.77 -16.84 -14.58
N ILE A 92 2.11 -16.53 -13.45
CA ILE A 92 1.57 -15.19 -13.18
C ILE A 92 2.69 -14.15 -13.37
N PRO A 93 2.49 -13.15 -14.26
CA PRO A 93 3.47 -12.09 -14.47
C PRO A 93 3.56 -11.18 -13.25
N VAL A 94 4.78 -10.78 -12.93
CA VAL A 94 5.14 -9.94 -11.79
C VAL A 94 6.00 -8.80 -12.29
N ILE A 95 5.64 -7.58 -11.89
CA ILE A 95 6.48 -6.40 -12.13
C ILE A 95 7.42 -6.27 -10.93
N LEU A 96 8.72 -6.35 -11.18
CA LEU A 96 9.76 -6.11 -10.19
C LEU A 96 10.25 -4.68 -10.35
N VAL A 97 9.96 -3.79 -9.41
CA VAL A 97 10.34 -2.37 -9.45
C VAL A 97 11.63 -2.14 -8.66
N GLN A 98 12.65 -1.61 -9.32
CA GLN A 98 13.92 -1.25 -8.70
C GLN A 98 13.95 0.24 -8.31
N GLN A 99 13.40 1.11 -9.16
CA GLN A 99 13.38 2.55 -8.93
C GLN A 99 12.01 3.13 -9.28
N LEU A 100 11.53 4.04 -8.43
CA LEU A 100 10.31 4.79 -8.65
C LEU A 100 10.50 6.21 -8.14
N LYS A 101 9.63 7.10 -8.62
CA LYS A 101 9.53 8.47 -8.14
C LYS A 101 8.14 8.72 -7.59
N VAL A 102 8.05 9.17 -6.34
CA VAL A 102 6.79 9.66 -5.77
C VAL A 102 6.45 11.00 -6.41
N LEU A 103 5.27 11.08 -7.02
CA LEU A 103 4.78 12.29 -7.69
C LEU A 103 3.78 13.05 -6.83
N LYS A 104 2.98 12.31 -6.04
CA LYS A 104 1.99 12.87 -5.12
C LYS A 104 1.70 11.88 -3.99
N LYS A 105 1.69 12.35 -2.75
CA LYS A 105 1.42 11.51 -1.57
C LYS A 105 -0.03 11.06 -1.51
N GLY A 106 -0.27 9.90 -0.90
CA GLY A 106 -1.61 9.32 -0.78
C GLY A 106 -2.58 10.18 0.01
N GLU A 107 -2.11 10.80 1.09
CA GLU A 107 -2.88 11.76 1.91
C GLU A 107 -3.43 12.95 1.10
N GLU A 108 -2.69 13.41 0.09
CA GLU A 108 -3.11 14.52 -0.78
C GLU A 108 -4.09 14.10 -1.87
N VAL A 109 -4.15 12.79 -2.17
CA VAL A 109 -5.04 12.23 -3.20
C VAL A 109 -6.35 11.76 -2.55
N GLY A 110 -6.25 11.04 -1.43
CA GLY A 110 -7.38 10.63 -0.57
C GLY A 110 -8.34 9.58 -1.15
N LYS A 111 -8.28 9.28 -2.46
CA LYS A 111 -9.17 8.35 -3.14
C LYS A 111 -8.50 7.66 -4.32
N LYS A 112 -9.12 6.60 -4.83
CA LYS A 112 -8.78 6.06 -6.14
C LYS A 112 -9.17 7.09 -7.21
N LEU A 113 -8.26 7.36 -8.15
CA LEU A 113 -8.53 8.26 -9.26
C LEU A 113 -9.40 7.59 -10.33
N ASP A 114 -10.21 8.40 -11.00
CA ASP A 114 -10.87 8.01 -12.23
C ASP A 114 -9.88 8.03 -13.41
N PRO A 115 -10.10 7.23 -14.48
CA PRO A 115 -9.15 7.09 -15.58
C PRO A 115 -8.74 8.42 -16.24
N ASP A 116 -9.67 9.37 -16.35
CA ASP A 116 -9.46 10.66 -16.99
C ASP A 116 -9.11 11.79 -16.02
N GLU A 117 -9.05 11.50 -14.72
CA GLU A 117 -8.79 12.49 -13.67
C GLU A 117 -7.35 13.02 -13.75
N SER A 118 -7.22 14.34 -13.65
CA SER A 118 -5.91 14.99 -13.68
C SER A 118 -5.25 15.06 -12.32
N ILE A 119 -3.95 14.78 -12.29
CA ILE A 119 -3.10 14.93 -11.12
C ILE A 119 -2.56 16.37 -11.10
N GLY A 120 -3.11 17.18 -10.21
CA GLY A 120 -2.57 18.51 -9.91
C GLY A 120 -1.25 18.39 -9.16
N LEU A 121 -0.15 18.80 -9.80
CA LEU A 121 1.16 18.97 -9.18
C LEU A 121 1.20 20.35 -8.53
N ASN A 122 0.80 20.43 -7.27
CA ASN A 122 0.87 21.69 -6.53
C ASN A 122 2.32 21.91 -6.09
N GLY A 123 3.07 22.74 -6.81
CA GLY A 123 4.18 23.47 -6.20
C GLY A 123 3.57 24.50 -5.25
N ASN A 124 3.82 24.38 -3.94
CA ASN A 124 3.43 25.30 -2.87
C ASN A 124 2.51 26.47 -3.26
N SER A 125 1.24 26.39 -2.90
CA SER A 125 0.43 27.59 -2.67
C SER A 125 -0.53 27.35 -1.52
N THR A 126 -0.06 27.74 -0.34
CA THR A 126 -0.88 28.15 0.79
C THR A 126 -1.92 29.15 0.28
N ARG A 127 -3.19 28.76 0.27
CA ARG A 127 -4.30 29.71 0.22
C ARG A 127 -5.10 29.54 1.50
N ILE A 128 -4.70 30.34 2.49
CA ILE A 128 -5.56 30.76 3.60
C ILE A 128 -6.58 31.76 3.03
N GLU A 129 -7.75 31.84 3.70
CA GLU A 129 -8.90 32.75 3.53
C GLU A 129 -10.14 32.08 2.88
N SER A 130 -11.34 32.01 3.49
CA SER A 130 -11.89 32.79 4.61
C SER A 130 -13.01 32.07 5.35
N ALA A 131 -13.15 32.46 6.62
CA ALA A 131 -14.19 32.07 7.57
C ALA A 131 -15.61 32.47 7.13
N THR A 132 -16.59 31.69 7.58
CA THR A 132 -17.88 32.26 8.00
C THR A 132 -18.34 31.51 9.25
N ALA A 133 -18.31 32.24 10.37
CA ALA A 133 -18.80 31.80 11.66
C ALA A 133 -20.32 31.68 11.66
N SER A 134 -20.86 30.72 12.41
CA SER A 134 -22.13 30.87 13.14
C SER A 134 -22.19 29.86 14.30
N SER A 135 -22.33 30.46 15.47
CA SER A 135 -22.54 29.97 16.83
C SER A 135 -23.72 29.03 17.05
N SER A 136 -23.59 28.11 18.02
CA SER A 136 -24.52 28.04 19.18
C SER A 136 -24.02 27.08 20.29
N THR A 137 -23.58 27.71 21.38
CA THR A 137 -23.76 27.39 22.82
C THR A 137 -24.74 26.27 23.24
N SER A 138 -24.30 25.34 24.11
CA SER A 138 -24.58 25.32 25.58
C SER A 138 -24.67 23.91 26.22
N ASN A 139 -24.04 23.80 27.41
CA ASN A 139 -24.45 23.03 28.60
C ASN A 139 -24.36 21.49 28.59
N ARG A 140 -24.10 20.77 29.69
CA ARG A 140 -23.55 21.01 31.04
C ARG A 140 -23.46 19.61 31.69
N ASN A 141 -22.44 19.39 32.53
CA ASN A 141 -22.26 18.35 33.57
C ASN A 141 -23.12 17.08 33.56
N GLU A 142 -22.45 15.93 33.70
CA GLU A 142 -22.78 15.01 34.80
C GLU A 142 -21.55 14.26 35.32
N MET A 143 -21.49 14.16 36.64
CA MET A 143 -20.42 13.68 37.50
C MET A 143 -21.03 12.56 38.34
N ASN A 144 -20.47 11.36 38.30
CA ASN A 144 -20.53 10.36 39.38
C ASN A 144 -19.57 9.22 39.00
N GLN A 145 -18.44 9.04 39.70
CA GLN A 145 -18.28 8.29 40.96
C GLN A 145 -18.90 6.88 40.93
N SER A 146 -18.31 5.77 41.38
CA SER A 146 -16.99 5.36 41.89
C SER A 146 -17.14 3.84 42.18
N ILE A 147 -16.03 3.09 42.28
CA ILE A 147 -15.86 1.78 42.98
C ILE A 147 -16.56 0.58 42.27
N ILE A 148 -15.94 -0.57 41.94
CA ILE A 148 -15.25 -1.53 42.81
C ILE A 148 -14.27 -2.42 42.03
N SER A 149 -13.11 -2.57 42.66
CA SER A 149 -12.02 -3.53 42.51
C SER A 149 -12.45 -4.98 42.31
N SER A 150 -11.72 -5.76 41.51
CA SER A 150 -11.16 -7.06 41.92
C SER A 150 -10.22 -7.64 40.86
N LYS A 151 -9.22 -8.34 41.36
CA LYS A 151 -7.96 -8.77 40.75
C LYS A 151 -8.12 -10.15 40.04
N PRO A 152 -7.04 -10.71 39.45
CA PRO A 152 -7.07 -11.52 38.25
C PRO A 152 -7.29 -13.01 38.54
N ASN A 153 -7.51 -13.80 37.48
CA ASN A 153 -7.27 -15.23 37.56
C ASN A 153 -6.49 -15.74 36.34
N PRO A 154 -5.31 -16.37 36.55
CA PRO A 154 -4.61 -17.17 35.56
C PRO A 154 -5.10 -18.62 35.63
N THR A 155 -5.19 -19.31 34.50
CA THR A 155 -5.34 -20.77 34.50
C THR A 155 -4.20 -21.38 33.71
N GLN A 156 -3.29 -22.02 34.44
CA GLN A 156 -2.29 -22.94 33.92
C GLN A 156 -2.88 -24.35 33.73
N MET A 157 -2.08 -25.19 33.05
CA MET A 157 -2.08 -26.67 33.02
C MET A 157 -3.03 -27.31 32.00
N LYS A 158 -2.63 -28.26 31.14
CA LYS A 158 -1.60 -29.32 31.23
C LYS A 158 -1.20 -29.81 29.81
N PRO A 159 -0.08 -30.54 29.66
CA PRO A 159 0.46 -31.07 28.41
C PRO A 159 -0.18 -32.42 28.05
N ARG A 160 -0.13 -32.79 26.77
CA ARG A 160 -0.41 -34.16 26.32
C ARG A 160 0.82 -34.72 25.62
N THR A 161 1.55 -35.53 26.38
CA THR A 161 2.46 -36.56 25.90
C THR A 161 1.62 -37.66 25.24
N THR A 162 2.01 -38.09 24.06
CA THR A 162 1.89 -39.48 23.61
C THR A 162 3.17 -39.78 22.86
N ASP A 163 4.07 -40.44 23.57
CA ASP A 163 4.99 -41.41 23.02
C ASP A 163 4.19 -42.40 22.16
N ASP A 164 4.59 -42.56 20.91
CA ASP A 164 4.41 -43.81 20.18
C ASP A 164 5.76 -44.12 19.54
N ASP A 165 6.56 -44.86 20.32
CA ASP A 165 7.58 -45.78 19.85
C ASP A 165 6.99 -46.67 18.74
N ILE A 166 7.53 -46.54 17.53
CA ILE A 166 7.52 -47.65 16.57
C ILE A 166 8.97 -47.88 16.16
N ASP A 167 9.60 -48.72 16.97
CA ASP A 167 10.91 -49.30 16.74
C ASP A 167 10.74 -50.60 15.90
N ILE A 168 11.60 -50.74 14.87
CA ILE A 168 12.11 -52.02 14.31
C ILE A 168 11.10 -52.86 13.47
N ARG A 169 11.36 -53.22 12.20
CA ARG A 169 12.49 -54.05 11.71
C ARG A 169 12.55 -54.10 10.17
N PRO A 170 13.73 -54.34 9.56
CA PRO A 170 13.87 -54.63 8.13
C PRO A 170 13.77 -56.14 7.83
N GLU A 171 13.25 -56.47 6.65
CA GLU A 171 13.64 -57.64 5.84
C GLU A 171 13.99 -57.16 4.44
#